data_AF-A0AAE0X712-F1
#
_entry.id   AF-A0AAE0X712-F1
#
_cell.length_a   1.000
_cell.length_b   1.000
_cell.length_c   1.000
_cell.angle_alpha   90.00
_cell.angle_beta   90.00
_cell.angle_gamma   90.00
#
_symmetry.space_group_name_H-M   'P 1'
#
loop_
_entity.id
_entity.type
_entity.pdbx_description
1 polymer ?
#
loop_
_entity_poly.entity_id
_entity_poly.type
_entity_poly.pdbx_seq_one_letter_code
_entity_poly.pdbx_strand_id
1 'polypeptide(L)'
;MDCTNKTVPVYVVNGSIKRRGLYYASSYLLKRVLLNYLFRKWFAPHRSEIEYGRFLARPIFPCAPACRRGAVASPGLVEDIVILHTSICTRVEATLCDLRNISFRYAKPRNMPEERWAQFLLHSHEPDRSELHILQPLFRAVAITLLYDDYDDRGSTTMGDLPVLLILTGEESGLSAPITFDAIEDNLIAARIDGSSGHGRAARTTFDTAIDFVMALERREIKTFGLRLKPARTARIVDSWYAEDSEFYDYSEIADSRRWILEEAERLGWKEEWKPLRWPSSGWVSDSKRFRIWSGLGAECSRGWLKAEREAWPMF
;
A
#
# COMPACT_ATOMS: atom_id res chain seq x y z
N MET A 1 -0.88 -8.95 -6.94
CA MET A 1 -1.51 -8.97 -5.60
C MET A 1 -1.20 -7.66 -4.88
N ASP A 2 -2.17 -6.76 -4.76
CA ASP A 2 -1.90 -5.34 -4.39
C ASP A 2 -2.24 -5.00 -2.92
N CYS A 3 -2.80 -5.94 -2.15
CA CYS A 3 -3.12 -5.76 -0.73
C CYS A 3 -2.03 -6.26 0.23
N THR A 4 -1.04 -7.01 -0.28
CA THR A 4 0.05 -7.56 0.54
C THR A 4 1.14 -6.52 0.75
N ASN A 5 1.88 -6.71 1.83
CA ASN A 5 2.94 -5.83 2.33
C ASN A 5 2.43 -4.40 2.61
N LYS A 6 1.13 -4.24 2.83
CA LYS A 6 0.51 -2.99 3.24
C LYS A 6 0.08 -3.09 4.70
N THR A 7 0.16 -1.99 5.44
CA THR A 7 -0.18 -1.97 6.87
C THR A 7 -1.65 -1.70 7.10
N VAL A 8 -2.30 -0.89 6.25
CA VAL A 8 -3.72 -0.54 6.40
C VAL A 8 -4.40 -0.32 5.04
N PRO A 9 -5.66 -0.74 4.82
CA PRO A 9 -6.47 -0.26 3.72
C PRO A 9 -7.05 1.13 4.00
N VAL A 10 -7.12 1.98 2.98
CA VAL A 10 -7.83 3.27 3.00
C VAL A 10 -8.98 3.20 2.01
N TYR A 11 -10.19 2.95 2.49
CA TYR A 11 -11.40 2.93 1.69
C TYR A 11 -11.85 4.35 1.38
N VAL A 12 -11.89 4.68 0.09
CA VAL A 12 -12.48 5.94 -0.39
C VAL A 12 -13.91 5.63 -0.84
N VAL A 13 -14.87 6.10 -0.07
CA VAL A 13 -16.29 5.78 -0.28
C VAL A 13 -17.03 7.01 -0.78
N ASN A 14 -17.90 6.81 -1.77
CA ASN A 14 -18.70 7.90 -2.31
C ASN A 14 -19.90 8.22 -1.40
N GLY A 15 -19.99 9.46 -0.92
CA GLY A 15 -21.06 9.92 -0.03
C GLY A 15 -22.35 10.31 -0.75
N SER A 16 -22.29 10.69 -2.03
CA SER A 16 -23.43 11.26 -2.77
C SER A 16 -23.52 10.80 -4.22
N ILE A 17 -24.76 10.59 -4.69
CA ILE A 17 -25.05 10.24 -6.10
C ILE A 17 -24.65 11.39 -7.06
N LYS A 18 -24.60 12.63 -6.56
CA LYS A 18 -24.40 13.86 -7.35
C LYS A 18 -23.03 13.95 -8.04
N ARG A 19 -22.00 13.29 -7.51
CA ARG A 19 -20.63 13.32 -8.07
C ARG A 19 -20.22 12.05 -8.83
N ARG A 20 -21.16 11.14 -9.15
CA ARG A 20 -20.82 9.87 -9.84
C ARG A 20 -20.10 10.03 -11.18
N GLY A 21 -20.41 11.07 -11.96
CA GLY A 21 -19.74 11.35 -13.24
C GLY A 21 -18.29 11.86 -13.10
N LEU A 22 -18.02 12.67 -12.07
CA LEU A 22 -16.69 13.21 -11.74
C LEU A 22 -15.82 12.22 -10.96
N TYR A 23 -16.42 11.19 -10.36
CA TYR A 23 -15.74 10.23 -9.50
C TYR A 23 -14.56 9.53 -10.20
N TYR A 24 -14.66 9.19 -11.49
CA TYR A 24 -13.59 8.44 -12.17
C TYR A 24 -12.34 9.26 -12.45
N ALA A 25 -12.48 10.51 -12.93
CA ALA A 25 -11.33 11.39 -13.16
C ALA A 25 -10.74 11.89 -11.82
N SER A 26 -11.62 12.32 -10.92
CA SER A 26 -11.21 12.94 -9.66
C SER A 26 -10.73 11.91 -8.62
N SER A 27 -11.13 10.63 -8.72
CA SER A 27 -10.53 9.54 -7.93
C SER A 27 -9.07 9.30 -8.29
N TYR A 28 -8.64 9.58 -9.52
CA TYR A 28 -7.24 9.45 -9.91
C TYR A 28 -6.39 10.55 -9.27
N LEU A 29 -6.91 11.79 -9.22
CA LEU A 29 -6.30 12.90 -8.48
C LEU A 29 -6.21 12.57 -6.99
N LEU A 30 -7.33 12.20 -6.36
CA LEU A 30 -7.37 11.86 -4.93
C LEU A 30 -6.43 10.70 -4.61
N LYS A 31 -6.39 9.64 -5.44
CA LYS A 31 -5.44 8.53 -5.28
C LYS A 31 -4.00 9.03 -5.25
N ARG A 32 -3.62 9.91 -6.18
CA ARG A 32 -2.27 10.49 -6.23
C ARG A 32 -2.00 11.38 -5.03
N VAL A 33 -2.93 12.24 -4.67
CA VAL A 33 -2.81 13.19 -3.56
C VAL A 33 -2.66 12.43 -2.23
N LEU A 34 -3.48 11.41 -2.00
CA LEU A 34 -3.40 10.53 -0.84
C LEU A 34 -2.07 9.78 -0.79
N LEU A 35 -1.63 9.17 -1.91
CA LEU A 35 -0.33 8.48 -1.96
C LEU A 35 0.81 9.44 -1.65
N ASN A 36 0.82 10.65 -2.21
CA ASN A 36 1.87 11.63 -1.95
C ASN A 36 1.91 12.10 -0.50
N TYR A 37 0.75 12.32 0.11
CA TYR A 37 0.66 12.63 1.53
C TYR A 37 1.24 11.48 2.37
N LEU A 38 0.79 10.25 2.11
CA LEU A 38 1.25 9.05 2.81
C LEU A 38 2.76 8.84 2.65
N PHE A 39 3.31 9.04 1.44
CA PHE A 39 4.75 8.94 1.20
C PHE A 39 5.53 9.97 2.01
N ARG A 40 5.09 11.23 2.04
CA ARG A 40 5.77 12.27 2.84
C ARG A 40 5.77 11.98 4.34
N LYS A 41 4.70 11.37 4.84
CA LYS A 41 4.55 11.07 6.27
C LYS A 41 5.23 9.77 6.68
N TRP A 42 5.12 8.72 5.87
CA TRP A 42 5.64 7.39 6.17
C TRP A 42 7.11 7.20 5.80
N PHE A 43 7.53 7.73 4.65
CA PHE A 43 8.89 7.55 4.17
C PHE A 43 9.80 8.62 4.75
N ALA A 44 10.61 8.20 5.73
CA ALA A 44 11.71 8.99 6.26
C ALA A 44 13.03 8.39 5.74
N PRO A 45 13.76 9.10 4.86
CA PRO A 45 15.08 8.67 4.41
C PRO A 45 15.96 8.25 5.59
N HIS A 46 16.69 7.14 5.44
CA HIS A 46 17.55 6.51 6.45
C HIS A 46 16.88 6.00 7.75
N ARG A 47 15.57 6.25 7.94
CA ARG A 47 14.83 5.84 9.15
C ARG A 47 13.77 4.78 8.85
N SER A 48 13.20 4.81 7.65
CA SER A 48 12.26 3.79 7.19
C SER A 48 13.04 2.69 6.46
N GLU A 49 12.88 1.43 6.89
CA GLU A 49 13.33 0.29 6.08
C GLU A 49 12.28 0.00 5.00
N ILE A 50 12.70 -0.06 3.74
CA ILE A 50 11.82 -0.40 2.60
C ILE A 50 11.96 -1.90 2.32
N GLU A 51 10.91 -2.66 2.58
CA GLU A 51 10.78 -4.04 2.12
C GLU A 51 10.09 -4.10 0.75
N TYR A 52 10.19 -5.23 0.05
CA TYR A 52 9.55 -5.40 -1.26
C TYR A 52 8.04 -5.17 -1.21
N GLY A 53 7.57 -4.23 -2.02
CA GLY A 53 6.18 -3.84 -2.06
C GLY A 53 5.65 -3.24 -0.76
N ARG A 54 6.52 -2.91 0.22
CA ARG A 54 6.08 -2.37 1.51
C ARG A 54 5.71 -0.91 1.40
N PHE A 55 4.51 -0.60 1.89
CA PHE A 55 4.01 0.76 1.97
C PHE A 55 2.91 0.83 3.02
N LEU A 56 2.76 1.97 3.70
CA LEU A 56 1.84 2.09 4.84
C LEU A 56 0.40 1.71 4.47
N ALA A 57 -0.12 2.27 3.39
CA ALA A 57 -1.54 2.25 3.11
C ALA A 57 -1.89 1.82 1.68
N ARG A 58 -3.00 1.08 1.51
CA ARG A 58 -3.58 0.77 0.20
C ARG A 58 -4.88 1.54 -0.02
N PRO A 59 -4.93 2.53 -0.92
CA PRO A 59 -6.19 3.16 -1.29
C PRO A 59 -7.12 2.19 -2.03
N ILE A 60 -8.31 1.89 -1.50
CA ILE A 60 -9.30 1.02 -2.14
C ILE A 60 -10.51 1.88 -2.51
N PHE A 61 -10.94 1.78 -3.76
CA PHE A 61 -12.10 2.49 -4.30
C PHE A 61 -13.19 1.47 -4.64
N PRO A 62 -14.12 1.17 -3.72
CA PRO A 62 -15.17 0.20 -3.98
C PRO A 62 -16.05 0.65 -5.16
N CYS A 63 -16.32 -0.27 -6.09
CA CYS A 63 -17.19 0.00 -7.25
C CYS A 63 -18.68 0.06 -6.90
N ALA A 64 -19.08 -0.49 -5.75
CA ALA A 64 -20.47 -0.56 -5.31
C ALA A 64 -20.80 0.58 -4.33
N PRO A 65 -22.05 1.06 -4.28
CA PRO A 65 -22.47 2.04 -3.29
C PRO A 65 -22.57 1.35 -1.92
N ALA A 66 -21.43 1.19 -1.24
CA ALA A 66 -21.41 0.77 0.16
C ALA A 66 -22.17 1.77 1.06
N CYS A 67 -22.41 3.00 0.58
CA CYS A 67 -23.24 3.97 1.27
C CYS A 67 -24.73 3.80 0.92
N ARG A 68 -25.47 3.01 1.70
CA ARG A 68 -26.90 3.25 1.87
C ARG A 68 -27.07 4.59 2.61
N ARG A 69 -27.59 5.61 1.90
CA ARG A 69 -28.12 6.90 2.39
C ARG A 69 -27.39 7.56 3.58
N GLY A 70 -26.59 8.58 3.28
CA GLY A 70 -26.63 9.87 4.00
C GLY A 70 -26.05 9.98 5.41
N ALA A 71 -25.48 8.93 6.03
CA ALA A 71 -24.88 9.05 7.36
C ALA A 71 -23.39 8.69 7.35
N VAL A 72 -22.59 9.76 7.35
CA VAL A 72 -21.11 9.89 7.27
C VAL A 72 -20.36 9.19 8.43
N ALA A 73 -21.07 8.54 9.34
CA ALA A 73 -20.54 7.90 10.53
C ALA A 73 -21.63 7.02 11.15
N SER A 74 -22.13 6.05 10.39
CA SER A 74 -23.22 5.18 10.86
C SER A 74 -22.71 3.79 11.24
N PRO A 75 -23.35 3.13 12.23
CA PRO A 75 -23.12 1.72 12.53
C PRO A 75 -23.23 0.80 11.30
N GLY A 76 -24.10 1.15 10.34
CA GLY A 76 -24.26 0.40 9.09
C GLY A 76 -23.04 0.50 8.17
N LEU A 77 -22.44 1.68 8.04
CA LEU A 77 -21.22 1.86 7.24
C LEU A 77 -20.03 1.10 7.84
N VAL A 78 -19.90 1.10 9.17
CA VAL A 78 -18.85 0.34 9.86
C VAL A 78 -18.98 -1.15 9.53
N GLU A 79 -20.19 -1.69 9.67
CA GLU A 79 -20.51 -3.08 9.34
C GLU A 79 -20.18 -3.41 7.86
N ASP A 80 -20.65 -2.57 6.92
CA ASP A 80 -20.43 -2.78 5.49
C ASP A 80 -18.94 -2.82 5.14
N ILE A 81 -18.13 -1.95 5.76
CA ILE A 81 -16.68 -1.93 5.57
C ILE A 81 -16.02 -3.17 6.18
N VAL A 82 -16.44 -3.60 7.38
CA VAL A 82 -15.91 -4.82 8.01
C VAL A 82 -16.20 -6.04 7.14
N ILE A 83 -17.44 -6.21 6.67
CA ILE A 83 -17.83 -7.33 5.77
C ILE A 83 -17.02 -7.31 4.47
N LEU A 84 -16.91 -6.15 3.83
CA LEU A 84 -16.12 -5.98 2.61
C LEU A 84 -14.65 -6.32 2.85
N HIS A 85 -14.10 -5.81 3.94
CA HIS A 85 -12.69 -5.97 4.28
C HIS A 85 -12.35 -7.44 4.59
N THR A 86 -13.18 -8.11 5.40
CA THR A 86 -13.05 -9.55 5.67
C THR A 86 -13.08 -10.34 4.37
N SER A 87 -14.01 -10.04 3.46
CA SER A 87 -14.09 -10.71 2.15
C SER A 87 -12.82 -10.53 1.31
N ILE A 88 -12.23 -9.33 1.32
CA ILE A 88 -10.98 -9.04 0.62
C ILE A 88 -9.84 -9.85 1.24
N CYS A 89 -9.72 -9.86 2.57
CA CYS A 89 -8.69 -10.60 3.29
C CYS A 89 -8.79 -12.11 3.03
N THR A 90 -9.98 -12.70 3.17
CA THR A 90 -10.22 -14.12 2.85
C THR A 90 -9.80 -14.44 1.42
N ARG A 91 -10.14 -13.59 0.44
CA ARG A 91 -9.78 -13.84 -0.96
C ARG A 91 -8.28 -13.73 -1.22
N VAL A 92 -7.61 -12.76 -0.59
CA VAL A 92 -6.15 -12.63 -0.66
C VAL A 92 -5.47 -13.85 -0.05
N GLU A 93 -5.91 -14.31 1.12
CA GLU A 93 -5.37 -15.49 1.78
C GLU A 93 -5.59 -16.76 0.96
N ALA A 94 -6.78 -16.97 0.40
CA ALA A 94 -7.06 -18.09 -0.49
C ALA A 94 -6.12 -18.06 -1.72
N THR A 95 -5.94 -16.88 -2.34
CA THR A 95 -5.04 -16.75 -3.49
C THR A 95 -3.58 -17.01 -3.10
N LEU A 96 -3.14 -16.58 -1.92
CA LEU A 96 -1.79 -16.88 -1.42
C LEU A 96 -1.60 -18.37 -1.12
N CYS A 97 -2.61 -19.04 -0.56
CA CYS A 97 -2.61 -20.49 -0.38
C CYS A 97 -2.55 -21.20 -1.72
N ASP A 98 -3.31 -20.76 -2.71
CA ASP A 98 -3.28 -21.32 -4.06
C ASP A 98 -1.90 -21.15 -4.70
N LEU A 99 -1.28 -19.96 -4.62
CA LEU A 99 0.08 -19.75 -5.12
C LEU A 99 1.11 -20.67 -4.45
N ARG A 100 1.03 -20.86 -3.12
CA ARG A 100 1.87 -21.81 -2.38
C ARG A 100 1.65 -23.26 -2.77
N ASN A 101 0.48 -23.58 -3.32
CA ASN A 101 0.12 -24.92 -3.76
C ASN A 101 0.39 -25.13 -5.26
N ILE A 102 0.47 -24.06 -6.05
CA ILE A 102 0.79 -24.10 -7.49
C ILE A 102 2.24 -24.53 -7.73
N SER A 103 3.15 -24.24 -6.79
CA SER A 103 4.54 -24.70 -6.81
C SER A 103 4.70 -26.24 -6.85
N PHE A 104 3.62 -27.04 -6.75
CA PHE A 104 3.65 -28.50 -6.79
C PHE A 104 2.64 -29.18 -7.75
N ARG A 105 1.84 -28.45 -8.55
CA ARG A 105 0.66 -29.03 -9.23
C ARG A 105 0.69 -29.14 -10.75
N TYR A 106 1.83 -28.95 -11.37
CA TYR A 106 1.97 -29.23 -12.79
C TYR A 106 2.31 -30.72 -12.97
N ALA A 107 1.32 -31.53 -13.37
CA ALA A 107 1.56 -32.88 -13.88
C ALA A 107 1.98 -32.76 -15.35
N LYS A 108 3.06 -33.44 -15.76
CA LYS A 108 3.55 -33.44 -17.16
C LYS A 108 2.42 -33.90 -18.09
N PRO A 109 1.96 -33.07 -19.05
CA PRO A 109 0.99 -33.51 -20.04
C PRO A 109 1.56 -34.71 -20.81
N ARG A 110 0.74 -35.75 -21.04
CA ARG A 110 1.18 -37.03 -21.65
C ARG A 110 1.93 -36.89 -22.98
N ASN A 111 1.65 -35.83 -23.73
CA ASN A 111 2.21 -35.59 -25.07
C ASN A 111 3.29 -34.50 -25.10
N MET A 112 3.78 -34.04 -23.94
CA MET A 112 4.83 -33.03 -23.89
C MET A 112 6.21 -33.70 -23.78
N PRO A 113 7.18 -33.40 -24.68
CA PRO A 113 8.55 -33.88 -24.57
C PRO A 113 9.20 -33.50 -23.24
N GLU A 114 10.13 -34.31 -22.75
CA GLU A 114 10.78 -34.09 -21.45
C GLU A 114 11.54 -32.77 -21.39
N GLU A 115 12.29 -32.43 -22.44
CA GLU A 115 13.05 -31.18 -22.48
C GLU A 115 12.12 -29.96 -22.52
N ARG A 116 10.99 -30.07 -23.22
CA ARG A 116 9.98 -29.00 -23.31
C ARG A 116 9.20 -28.83 -22.01
N TRP A 117 8.99 -29.92 -21.26
CA TRP A 117 8.40 -29.87 -19.94
C TRP A 117 9.36 -29.29 -18.90
N ALA A 118 10.63 -29.68 -18.94
CA ALA A 118 11.68 -29.10 -18.11
C ALA A 118 11.83 -27.59 -18.40
N GLN A 119 11.82 -27.18 -19.68
CA GLN A 119 11.74 -25.78 -20.07
C GLN A 119 10.45 -25.15 -19.54
N PHE A 120 9.26 -25.72 -19.77
CA PHE A 120 8.01 -25.15 -19.26
C PHE A 120 8.03 -24.97 -17.74
N LEU A 121 8.55 -25.93 -16.97
CA LEU A 121 8.75 -25.77 -15.52
C LEU A 121 9.74 -24.64 -15.22
N LEU A 122 10.89 -24.58 -15.89
CA LEU A 122 11.85 -23.48 -15.75
C LEU A 122 11.26 -22.10 -16.12
N HIS A 123 10.33 -22.03 -17.09
CA HIS A 123 9.69 -20.78 -17.57
C HIS A 123 8.39 -20.43 -16.81
N SER A 124 7.75 -21.41 -16.16
CA SER A 124 6.45 -21.26 -15.49
C SER A 124 6.55 -21.35 -13.96
N HIS A 125 7.70 -21.80 -13.45
CA HIS A 125 8.13 -21.43 -12.11
C HIS A 125 8.41 -19.94 -12.14
N GLU A 126 7.35 -19.12 -11.99
CA GLU A 126 7.54 -17.89 -11.24
C GLU A 126 8.17 -18.34 -9.91
N PRO A 127 9.44 -18.00 -9.65
CA PRO A 127 10.14 -18.46 -8.46
C PRO A 127 9.29 -18.08 -7.25
N ASP A 128 8.86 -19.06 -6.45
CA ASP A 128 7.77 -18.96 -5.46
C ASP A 128 7.65 -17.55 -4.86
N ARG A 129 6.88 -16.69 -5.55
CA ARG A 129 6.76 -15.28 -5.18
C ARG A 129 5.86 -15.15 -3.96
N SER A 130 5.18 -16.22 -3.56
CA SER A 130 4.23 -16.20 -2.44
C SER A 130 4.90 -15.86 -1.12
N GLU A 131 6.19 -16.21 -0.95
CA GLU A 131 6.96 -15.85 0.24
C GLU A 131 7.14 -14.34 0.39
N LEU A 132 7.13 -13.59 -0.72
CA LEU A 132 7.28 -12.13 -0.73
C LEU A 132 5.97 -11.37 -0.57
N HIS A 133 4.84 -12.08 -0.50
CA HIS A 133 3.52 -11.47 -0.39
C HIS A 133 2.90 -11.82 0.97
N ILE A 134 3.04 -10.91 1.94
CA ILE A 134 2.51 -11.08 3.28
C ILE A 134 1.29 -10.20 3.48
N LEU A 135 0.15 -10.81 3.84
CA LEU A 135 -0.97 -10.06 4.39
C LEU A 135 -0.65 -9.70 5.85
N GLN A 136 -0.46 -8.41 6.11
CA GLN A 136 -0.06 -7.95 7.45
C GLN A 136 -1.24 -8.10 8.44
N PRO A 137 -0.99 -8.49 9.70
CA PRO A 137 -2.05 -8.53 10.72
C PRO A 137 -2.75 -7.18 10.90
N LEU A 138 -1.99 -6.08 10.89
CA LEU A 138 -2.54 -4.74 10.96
C LEU A 138 -3.45 -4.43 9.76
N PHE A 139 -3.16 -4.98 8.59
CA PHE A 139 -4.01 -4.80 7.41
C PHE A 139 -5.37 -5.44 7.63
N ARG A 140 -5.42 -6.58 8.33
CA ARG A 140 -6.67 -7.27 8.68
C ARG A 140 -7.41 -6.60 9.82
N ALA A 141 -6.68 -6.04 10.78
CA ALA A 141 -7.19 -5.55 12.06
C ALA A 141 -7.75 -4.12 11.99
N VAL A 142 -7.19 -3.29 11.12
CA VAL A 142 -7.48 -1.85 11.05
C VAL A 142 -7.84 -1.47 9.63
N ALA A 143 -8.83 -0.60 9.47
CA ALA A 143 -9.17 0.05 8.21
C ALA A 143 -9.39 1.54 8.42
N ILE A 144 -9.09 2.35 7.40
CA ILE A 144 -9.43 3.77 7.37
C ILE A 144 -10.48 3.98 6.29
N THR A 145 -11.55 4.69 6.60
CA THR A 145 -12.58 5.09 5.63
C THR A 145 -12.61 6.60 5.50
N LEU A 146 -12.41 7.07 4.28
CA LEU A 146 -12.51 8.46 3.87
C LEU A 146 -13.71 8.64 2.95
N LEU A 147 -14.44 9.74 3.13
CA LEU A 147 -15.51 10.07 2.22
C LEU A 147 -15.01 10.96 1.11
N TYR A 148 -15.34 10.57 -0.12
CA TYR A 148 -14.98 11.32 -1.30
C TYR A 148 -15.54 12.76 -1.26
N ASP A 149 -16.73 12.94 -0.69
CA ASP A 149 -17.39 14.25 -0.64
C ASP A 149 -16.71 15.24 0.32
N ASP A 150 -15.94 14.76 1.29
CA ASP A 150 -15.17 15.60 2.21
C ASP A 150 -13.87 16.11 1.56
N TYR A 151 -13.46 15.53 0.42
CA TYR A 151 -12.34 15.99 -0.37
C TYR A 151 -12.75 17.14 -1.30
N ASP A 152 -12.02 18.24 -1.23
CA ASP A 152 -12.30 19.50 -1.90
C ASP A 152 -11.29 19.82 -3.01
N ASP A 153 -10.71 18.77 -3.61
CA ASP A 153 -9.75 18.86 -4.72
C ASP A 153 -8.48 19.67 -4.40
N ARG A 154 -8.21 19.90 -3.11
CA ARG A 154 -6.95 20.51 -2.64
C ARG A 154 -5.79 19.51 -2.64
N GLY A 155 -4.58 20.05 -2.73
CA GLY A 155 -3.36 19.25 -2.84
C GLY A 155 -3.00 18.48 -1.56
N SER A 156 -1.94 17.68 -1.63
CA SER A 156 -1.50 16.78 -0.56
C SER A 156 -1.08 17.46 0.75
N THR A 157 -1.02 18.78 0.82
CA THR A 157 -0.69 19.51 2.06
C THR A 157 -1.87 19.64 3.03
N THR A 158 -3.11 19.52 2.55
CA THR A 158 -4.32 19.66 3.37
C THR A 158 -5.00 18.32 3.66
N MET A 159 -4.44 17.21 3.15
CA MET A 159 -5.01 15.87 3.33
C MET A 159 -5.08 15.43 4.79
N GLY A 160 -4.21 15.95 5.65
CA GLY A 160 -4.18 15.59 7.07
C GLY A 160 -5.44 16.00 7.81
N ASP A 161 -6.07 17.10 7.42
CA ASP A 161 -7.24 17.67 8.11
C ASP A 161 -8.55 16.94 7.76
N LEU A 162 -8.54 16.07 6.75
CA LEU A 162 -9.75 15.40 6.28
C LEU A 162 -10.32 14.49 7.36
N PRO A 163 -11.64 14.55 7.62
CA PRO A 163 -12.27 13.64 8.54
C PRO A 163 -12.29 12.22 7.96
N VAL A 164 -11.99 11.24 8.81
CA VAL A 164 -12.02 9.82 8.47
C VAL A 164 -12.65 9.02 9.60
N LEU A 165 -13.11 7.81 9.27
CA LEU A 165 -13.43 6.78 10.24
C LEU A 165 -12.26 5.82 10.32
N LEU A 166 -11.65 5.74 11.50
CA LEU A 166 -10.68 4.69 11.82
C LEU A 166 -11.47 3.51 12.39
N ILE A 167 -11.41 2.35 11.73
CA ILE A 167 -12.21 1.18 12.03
C ILE A 167 -11.30 0.06 12.52
N LEU A 168 -11.63 -0.54 13.66
CA LEU A 168 -11.11 -1.80 14.13
C LEU A 168 -12.08 -2.90 13.68
N THR A 169 -11.58 -3.88 12.95
CA THR A 169 -12.40 -4.94 12.33
C THR A 169 -12.80 -6.03 13.31
N GLY A 170 -12.09 -6.13 14.44
CA GLY A 170 -12.19 -7.23 15.40
C GLY A 170 -11.22 -8.38 15.14
N GLU A 171 -10.46 -8.35 14.04
CA GLU A 171 -9.41 -9.33 13.79
C GLU A 171 -8.16 -8.99 14.60
N GLU A 172 -7.76 -9.90 15.51
CA GLU A 172 -6.60 -9.70 16.39
C GLU A 172 -5.46 -10.72 16.14
N SER A 173 -5.66 -11.66 15.21
CA SER A 173 -4.72 -12.75 14.96
C SER A 173 -3.37 -12.26 14.45
N GLY A 174 -2.34 -12.53 15.25
CA GLY A 174 -0.95 -12.21 14.93
C GLY A 174 -0.53 -10.78 15.25
N LEU A 175 -1.32 -10.04 16.03
CA LEU A 175 -0.93 -8.77 16.64
C LEU A 175 -0.10 -8.99 17.91
N SER A 176 0.78 -8.04 18.21
CA SER A 176 1.58 -8.05 19.45
C SER A 176 0.77 -7.78 20.71
N ALA A 177 -0.33 -7.04 20.60
CA ALA A 177 -1.27 -6.70 21.65
C ALA A 177 -2.61 -6.22 21.06
N PRO A 178 -3.70 -6.23 21.84
CA PRO A 178 -4.98 -5.66 21.42
C PRO A 178 -4.85 -4.20 20.96
N ILE A 179 -5.81 -3.76 20.13
CA ILE A 179 -5.86 -2.39 19.62
C ILE A 179 -7.06 -1.67 20.27
N THR A 180 -6.80 -0.50 20.84
CA THR A 180 -7.82 0.38 21.41
C THR A 180 -7.62 1.81 20.90
N PHE A 181 -8.64 2.65 21.06
CA PHE A 181 -8.58 4.06 20.66
C PHE A 181 -8.03 4.99 21.75
N ASP A 182 -7.58 4.44 22.89
CA ASP A 182 -7.20 5.24 24.05
C ASP A 182 -6.03 6.19 23.76
N ALA A 183 -5.13 5.79 22.83
CA ALA A 183 -4.01 6.63 22.39
C ALA A 183 -4.42 7.85 21.55
N ILE A 184 -5.67 7.93 21.09
CA ILE A 184 -6.19 9.02 20.25
C ILE A 184 -7.44 9.69 20.84
N GLU A 185 -7.77 9.43 22.11
CA GLU A 185 -9.01 9.90 22.74
C GLU A 185 -9.15 11.42 22.66
N ASP A 186 -8.07 12.15 22.93
CA ASP A 186 -8.03 13.62 22.88
C ASP A 186 -8.16 14.20 21.45
N ASN A 187 -8.05 13.35 20.42
CA ASN A 187 -8.07 13.75 19.01
C ASN A 187 -9.34 13.29 18.28
N LEU A 188 -10.34 12.77 19.00
CA LEU A 188 -11.60 12.34 18.41
C LEU A 188 -12.46 13.55 18.02
N ILE A 189 -12.99 13.51 16.80
CA ILE A 189 -13.92 14.52 16.27
C ILE A 189 -15.36 14.24 16.74
N ALA A 190 -15.67 12.97 17.02
CA ALA A 190 -16.99 12.54 17.47
C ALA A 190 -16.87 11.29 18.36
N ALA A 191 -17.98 10.95 19.02
CA ALA A 191 -18.08 9.72 19.81
C ALA A 191 -17.75 8.47 18.99
N ARG A 192 -17.26 7.45 19.69
CA ARG A 192 -17.00 6.11 19.14
C ARG A 192 -18.30 5.49 18.63
N ILE A 193 -18.20 4.69 17.56
CA ILE A 193 -19.34 4.10 16.85
C ILE A 193 -19.12 2.60 16.81
N ASP A 194 -20.06 1.85 17.38
CA ASP A 194 -20.07 0.39 17.24
C ASP A 194 -20.81 -0.01 15.97
N GLY A 195 -20.36 -1.09 15.31
CA GLY A 195 -21.08 -1.67 14.18
C GLY A 195 -22.48 -2.14 14.58
N SER A 196 -23.41 -2.17 13.63
CA SER A 196 -24.82 -2.49 13.90
C SER A 196 -25.02 -3.86 14.57
N SER A 197 -24.12 -4.81 14.31
CA SER A 197 -24.16 -6.15 14.88
C SER A 197 -23.21 -6.33 16.09
N GLY A 198 -22.57 -5.25 16.55
CA GLY A 198 -21.46 -5.30 17.50
C GLY A 198 -20.12 -5.75 16.88
N HIS A 199 -20.10 -6.04 15.58
CA HIS A 199 -18.86 -6.38 14.85
C HIS A 199 -18.18 -5.11 14.37
N GLY A 200 -16.93 -4.95 14.81
CA GLY A 200 -16.13 -3.78 14.51
C GLY A 200 -16.51 -2.53 15.29
N ARG A 201 -15.51 -1.68 15.51
CA ARG A 201 -15.62 -0.43 16.27
C ARG A 201 -14.94 0.66 15.49
N ALA A 202 -15.51 1.86 15.48
CA ALA A 202 -14.98 2.98 14.74
C ALA A 202 -14.82 4.23 15.62
N ALA A 203 -13.86 5.04 15.26
CA ALA A 203 -13.63 6.35 15.83
C ALA A 203 -13.51 7.38 14.71
N ARG A 204 -14.21 8.51 14.84
CA ARG A 204 -14.09 9.61 13.88
C ARG A 204 -12.93 10.51 14.29
N THR A 205 -11.99 10.73 13.40
CA THR A 205 -10.76 11.51 13.63
C THR A 205 -10.30 12.17 12.34
N THR A 206 -9.23 12.96 12.38
CA THR A 206 -8.54 13.46 11.18
C THR A 206 -7.69 12.36 10.54
N PHE A 207 -7.43 12.47 9.23
CA PHE A 207 -6.56 11.54 8.51
C PHE A 207 -5.13 11.58 9.07
N ASP A 208 -4.65 12.74 9.50
CA ASP A 208 -3.34 12.91 10.13
C ASP A 208 -3.20 12.02 11.38
N THR A 209 -4.14 12.14 12.32
CA THR A 209 -4.19 11.34 13.54
C THR A 209 -4.34 9.85 13.24
N ALA A 210 -5.19 9.47 12.29
CA ALA A 210 -5.36 8.07 11.90
C ALA A 210 -4.05 7.46 11.37
N ILE A 211 -3.31 8.21 10.54
CA ILE A 211 -2.03 7.75 10.02
C ILE A 211 -0.96 7.68 11.10
N ASP A 212 -0.90 8.62 12.03
CA ASP A 212 0.04 8.54 13.16
C ASP A 212 -0.26 7.34 14.07
N PHE A 213 -1.54 7.06 14.31
CA PHE A 213 -1.97 5.88 15.05
C PHE A 213 -1.52 4.58 14.35
N VAL A 214 -1.77 4.44 13.05
CA VAL A 214 -1.34 3.25 12.28
C VAL A 214 0.20 3.13 12.26
N MET A 215 0.93 4.23 12.11
CA MET A 215 2.39 4.23 12.18
C MET A 215 2.91 3.84 13.57
N ALA A 216 2.24 4.26 14.64
CA ALA A 216 2.58 3.84 16.00
C ALA A 216 2.36 2.33 16.20
N LEU A 217 1.23 1.80 15.69
CA LEU A 217 0.97 0.35 15.67
C LEU A 217 2.03 -0.39 14.84
N GLU A 218 2.37 0.09 13.65
CA GLU A 218 3.40 -0.52 12.80
C GLU A 218 4.74 -0.63 13.54
N ARG A 219 5.18 0.46 14.20
CA ARG A 219 6.40 0.46 15.01
C ARG A 219 6.32 -0.52 16.18
N ARG A 220 5.16 -0.64 16.83
CA ARG A 220 4.92 -1.61 17.92
C ARG A 220 5.09 -3.04 17.43
N GLU A 221 4.49 -3.38 16.30
CA GLU A 221 4.58 -4.71 15.69
C GLU A 221 6.03 -5.02 15.26
N ILE A 222 6.73 -4.07 14.62
CA ILE A 222 8.13 -4.23 14.23
C ILE A 222 9.04 -4.40 15.45
N LYS A 223 8.79 -3.65 16.53
CA LYS A 223 9.58 -3.80 17.76
C LYS A 223 9.44 -5.19 18.37
N THR A 224 8.28 -5.82 18.22
CA THR A 224 7.97 -7.13 18.81
C THR A 224 8.43 -8.28 17.91
N PHE A 225 8.14 -8.21 16.62
CA PHE A 225 8.35 -9.31 15.67
C PHE A 225 9.52 -9.10 14.71
N GLY A 226 10.11 -7.91 14.70
CA GLY A 226 10.99 -7.47 13.62
C GLY A 226 10.24 -7.26 12.31
N LEU A 227 10.98 -7.08 11.23
CA LEU A 227 10.42 -7.04 9.90
C LEU A 227 10.01 -8.44 9.45
N ARG A 228 8.76 -8.57 8.97
CA ARG A 228 8.23 -9.87 8.51
C ARG A 228 8.93 -10.36 7.25
N LEU A 229 9.25 -9.46 6.31
CA LEU A 229 10.21 -9.74 5.25
C LEU A 229 11.55 -9.12 5.63
N LYS A 230 12.62 -9.92 5.57
CA LYS A 230 13.97 -9.38 5.77
C LYS A 230 14.46 -8.77 4.46
N PRO A 231 14.80 -7.46 4.41
CA PRO A 231 15.24 -6.80 3.18
C PRO A 231 16.36 -7.53 2.45
N ALA A 232 17.33 -8.10 3.20
CA ALA A 232 18.43 -8.87 2.62
C ALA A 232 17.99 -10.18 1.95
N ARG A 233 16.96 -10.88 2.48
CA ARG A 233 16.43 -12.11 1.87
C ARG A 233 15.67 -11.77 0.61
N THR A 234 14.82 -10.74 0.69
CA THR A 234 14.10 -10.19 -0.45
C THR A 234 15.05 -9.77 -1.57
N ALA A 235 16.10 -8.99 -1.24
CA ALA A 235 17.09 -8.55 -2.22
C ALA A 235 17.74 -9.74 -2.95
N ARG A 236 18.10 -10.80 -2.23
CA ARG A 236 18.69 -12.01 -2.83
C ARG A 236 17.74 -12.75 -3.75
N ILE A 237 16.47 -12.90 -3.32
CA ILE A 237 15.43 -13.55 -4.13
C ILE A 237 15.22 -12.75 -5.42
N VAL A 238 15.10 -11.42 -5.32
CA VAL A 238 14.92 -10.60 -6.50
C VAL A 238 16.18 -10.60 -7.38
N ASP A 239 17.38 -10.51 -6.80
CA ASP A 239 18.66 -10.59 -7.54
C ASP A 239 18.80 -11.91 -8.33
N SER A 240 18.42 -13.05 -7.75
CA SER A 240 18.48 -14.34 -8.46
C SER A 240 17.53 -14.38 -9.65
N TRP A 241 16.37 -13.73 -9.56
CA TRP A 241 15.42 -13.63 -10.67
C TRP A 241 16.02 -12.90 -11.87
N TYR A 242 16.62 -11.73 -11.64
CA TYR A 242 17.21 -10.96 -12.73
C TYR A 242 18.48 -11.59 -13.29
N ALA A 243 19.19 -12.42 -12.52
CA ALA A 243 20.32 -13.19 -13.02
C ALA A 243 19.87 -14.32 -13.96
N GLU A 244 18.85 -15.10 -13.55
CA GLU A 244 18.29 -16.22 -14.31
C GLU A 244 17.59 -15.73 -15.61
N ASP A 245 16.88 -14.59 -15.56
CA ASP A 245 16.21 -14.02 -16.74
C ASP A 245 17.19 -13.39 -17.76
N SER A 246 18.39 -12.99 -17.32
CA SER A 246 19.37 -12.28 -18.17
C SER A 246 20.17 -13.16 -19.13
N GLU A 247 20.22 -14.49 -18.90
CA GLU A 247 20.93 -15.42 -19.78
C GLU A 247 20.10 -15.84 -21.01
N PHE A 248 18.80 -15.51 -21.07
CA PHE A 248 17.88 -16.09 -22.06
C PHE A 248 17.11 -15.09 -22.93
N TYR A 249 17.08 -13.80 -22.57
CA TYR A 249 16.34 -12.77 -23.30
C TYR A 249 17.21 -11.53 -23.56
N ASP A 250 17.17 -11.00 -24.79
CA ASP A 250 17.74 -9.70 -25.17
C ASP A 250 16.87 -8.56 -24.57
N TYR A 251 17.05 -8.32 -23.27
CA TYR A 251 16.29 -7.31 -22.52
C TYR A 251 17.00 -5.94 -22.54
N SER A 252 16.87 -5.22 -23.64
CA SER A 252 17.20 -3.78 -23.69
C SER A 252 16.40 -2.97 -22.65
N GLU A 253 15.14 -3.33 -22.35
CA GLU A 253 14.28 -2.64 -21.38
C GLU A 253 14.69 -2.83 -19.90
N ILE A 254 15.27 -3.98 -19.53
CA ILE A 254 15.78 -4.22 -18.17
C ILE A 254 17.12 -3.51 -17.99
N ALA A 255 17.97 -3.51 -19.03
CA ALA A 255 19.18 -2.69 -19.06
C ALA A 255 18.83 -1.21 -18.92
N ASP A 256 17.77 -0.72 -19.57
CA ASP A 256 17.28 0.65 -19.45
C ASP A 256 16.69 0.95 -18.06
N SER A 257 15.94 0.03 -17.46
CA SER A 257 15.40 0.17 -16.10
C SER A 257 16.53 0.22 -15.04
N ARG A 258 17.55 -0.63 -15.19
CA ARG A 258 18.74 -0.63 -14.32
C ARG A 258 19.60 0.61 -14.55
N ARG A 259 19.73 1.07 -15.79
CA ARG A 259 20.41 2.31 -16.15
C ARG A 259 19.73 3.51 -15.50
N TRP A 260 18.40 3.61 -15.58
CA TRP A 260 17.64 4.68 -14.91
C TRP A 260 17.85 4.68 -13.38
N ILE A 261 17.82 3.50 -12.74
CA ILE A 261 18.10 3.39 -11.29
C ILE A 261 19.53 3.84 -10.97
N LEU A 262 20.52 3.49 -11.79
CA LEU A 262 21.91 3.89 -11.60
C LEU A 262 22.10 5.40 -11.81
N GLU A 263 21.52 5.96 -12.87
CA GLU A 263 21.52 7.40 -13.16
C GLU A 263 20.87 8.19 -12.01
N GLU A 264 19.72 7.73 -11.51
CA GLU A 264 19.03 8.36 -10.40
C GLU A 264 19.79 8.20 -9.08
N ALA A 265 20.41 7.04 -8.84
CA ALA A 265 21.27 6.82 -7.68
C ALA A 265 22.48 7.77 -7.72
N GLU A 266 23.17 7.90 -8.85
CA GLU A 266 24.27 8.84 -9.06
C GLU A 266 23.81 10.29 -8.81
N ARG A 267 22.64 10.67 -9.34
CA ARG A 267 22.02 11.99 -9.08
C ARG A 267 21.78 12.24 -7.59
N LEU A 268 21.43 11.20 -6.84
CA LEU A 268 21.23 11.23 -5.39
C LEU A 268 22.55 11.10 -4.59
N GLY A 269 23.69 11.05 -5.27
CA GLY A 269 25.03 11.01 -4.65
C GLY A 269 25.54 9.62 -4.33
N TRP A 270 24.97 8.58 -4.94
CA TRP A 270 25.53 7.23 -4.93
C TRP A 270 26.83 7.20 -5.72
N LYS A 271 27.86 6.52 -5.19
CA LYS A 271 29.16 6.37 -5.85
C LYS A 271 29.41 4.93 -6.24
N GLU A 272 30.12 4.76 -7.35
CA GLU A 272 30.44 3.45 -7.92
C GLU A 272 31.23 2.54 -6.96
N GLU A 273 32.03 3.14 -6.07
CA GLU A 273 32.79 2.48 -5.01
C GLU A 273 31.90 1.83 -3.92
N TRP A 274 30.59 2.12 -3.87
CA TRP A 274 29.63 1.53 -2.94
C TRP A 274 28.87 0.33 -3.51
N LYS A 275 29.33 -0.21 -4.64
CA LYS A 275 28.78 -1.42 -5.26
C LYS A 275 28.77 -2.64 -4.30
N PRO A 276 27.79 -3.54 -4.47
CA PRO A 276 26.67 -3.48 -5.40
C PRO A 276 25.51 -2.61 -4.88
N LEU A 277 24.82 -1.91 -5.79
CA LEU A 277 23.53 -1.29 -5.53
C LEU A 277 22.48 -2.39 -5.34
N ARG A 278 22.39 -2.97 -4.13
CA ARG A 278 21.36 -3.95 -3.77
C ARG A 278 20.05 -3.19 -3.57
N TRP A 279 18.95 -3.68 -4.17
CA TRP A 279 17.52 -3.31 -4.08
C TRP A 279 17.07 -2.12 -3.18
N PRO A 280 15.96 -1.41 -3.51
CA PRO A 280 15.57 -0.16 -2.88
C PRO A 280 15.71 -0.20 -1.36
N SER A 281 16.74 0.46 -0.84
CA SER A 281 17.00 0.54 0.59
C SER A 281 17.20 2.00 0.94
N SER A 282 16.79 2.38 2.15
CA SER A 282 16.99 3.74 2.65
C SER A 282 18.47 4.11 2.84
N GLY A 283 19.38 3.15 2.68
CA GLY A 283 20.83 3.35 2.62
C GLY A 283 21.37 3.83 1.27
N TRP A 284 20.55 3.88 0.21
CA TRP A 284 20.96 4.40 -1.12
C TRP A 284 21.26 5.88 -1.13
N VAL A 285 20.71 6.61 -0.18
CA VAL A 285 20.97 8.02 -0.03
C VAL A 285 22.16 8.14 0.92
N SER A 286 23.24 8.79 0.49
CA SER A 286 24.46 8.94 1.30
C SER A 286 24.52 10.26 2.06
N ASP A 287 23.77 11.25 1.60
CA ASP A 287 23.74 12.57 2.20
C ASP A 287 22.45 12.79 3.01
N SER A 288 22.49 12.35 4.27
CA SER A 288 21.43 12.57 5.26
C SER A 288 21.21 14.05 5.61
N LYS A 289 22.14 14.93 5.24
CA LYS A 289 21.97 16.38 5.42
C LYS A 289 21.15 16.98 4.27
N ARG A 290 21.28 16.43 3.06
CA ARG A 290 20.63 16.92 1.84
C ARG A 290 19.22 16.38 1.62
N PHE A 291 18.96 15.12 1.95
CA PHE A 291 17.66 14.48 1.70
C PHE A 291 16.96 14.11 3.02
N ARG A 292 16.44 15.13 3.71
CA ARG A 292 15.73 14.95 5.00
C ARG A 292 14.26 14.55 4.85
N ILE A 293 13.69 14.77 3.68
CA ILE A 293 12.27 14.55 3.36
C ILE A 293 12.15 13.91 1.98
N TRP A 294 11.01 13.29 1.70
CA TRP A 294 10.68 12.79 0.37
C TRP A 294 10.68 13.92 -0.68
N SER A 295 11.62 13.86 -1.64
CA SER A 295 11.84 14.89 -2.68
C SER A 295 11.89 14.33 -4.10
N GLY A 296 11.44 13.08 -4.33
CA GLY A 296 11.48 12.44 -5.66
C GLY A 296 10.41 12.95 -6.62
N LEU A 297 10.48 12.53 -7.89
CA LEU A 297 9.55 12.90 -8.98
C LEU A 297 8.06 12.74 -8.60
N GLY A 298 7.69 11.81 -7.72
CA GLY A 298 6.30 11.69 -7.21
C GLY A 298 5.80 12.96 -6.51
N ALA A 299 6.67 13.66 -5.78
CA ALA A 299 6.38 14.93 -5.12
C ALA A 299 6.28 16.12 -6.08
N GLU A 300 6.97 16.06 -7.23
CA GLU A 300 6.99 17.09 -8.27
C GLU A 300 5.86 16.92 -9.30
N CYS A 301 5.60 15.68 -9.72
CA CYS A 301 4.48 15.32 -10.58
C CYS A 301 3.14 15.78 -9.98
N SER A 302 2.94 15.70 -8.66
CA SER A 302 1.71 16.20 -8.05
C SER A 302 1.54 17.72 -8.18
N ARG A 303 2.62 18.51 -8.26
CA ARG A 303 2.54 19.97 -8.51
C ARG A 303 2.24 20.30 -9.98
N GLY A 304 2.89 19.60 -10.92
CA GLY A 304 2.70 19.83 -12.35
C GLY A 304 1.28 19.52 -12.83
N TRP A 305 0.68 18.45 -12.31
CA TRP A 305 -0.70 18.07 -12.68
C TRP A 305 -1.77 18.92 -12.00
N LEU A 306 -1.60 19.34 -10.74
CA LEU A 306 -2.51 20.30 -10.09
C LEU A 306 -2.55 21.64 -10.83
N LYS A 307 -1.42 22.05 -11.44
CA LYS A 307 -1.35 23.22 -12.31
C LYS A 307 -2.07 22.97 -13.64
N ALA A 308 -1.79 21.86 -14.30
CA ALA A 308 -2.42 21.49 -15.56
C ALA A 308 -3.94 21.28 -15.44
N GLU A 309 -4.44 20.79 -14.31
CA GLU A 309 -5.88 20.54 -14.08
C GLU A 309 -6.63 21.85 -13.76
N ARG A 310 -6.01 22.78 -13.01
CA ARG A 310 -6.53 24.15 -12.84
C ARG A 310 -6.55 24.95 -14.14
N GLU A 311 -5.62 24.67 -15.05
CA GLU A 311 -5.54 25.30 -16.36
C GLU A 311 -6.46 24.61 -17.40
N ALA A 312 -6.75 23.32 -17.25
CA ALA A 312 -7.60 22.54 -18.16
C ALA A 312 -9.11 22.63 -17.86
N TRP A 313 -9.51 23.05 -16.66
CA TRP A 313 -10.91 23.26 -16.29
C TRP A 313 -11.14 24.67 -15.75
N PRO A 314 -11.50 25.66 -16.60
CA PRO A 314 -12.07 26.90 -16.12
C PRO A 314 -13.41 26.58 -15.47
N MET A 315 -13.60 27.11 -14.26
CA MET A 315 -14.79 26.99 -13.42
C MET A 315 -16.11 26.99 -14.23
N PHE A 316 -16.89 25.93 -14.04
CA PHE A 316 -18.35 25.94 -14.21
C PHE A 316 -18.99 25.39 -12.94
#